data_AF-A0A942YKZ5-F1
#
_entry.id   AF-A0A942YKZ5-F1
#
_cell.length_a   1.000
_cell.length_b   1.000
_cell.length_c   1.000
_cell.angle_alpha   90.00
_cell.angle_beta   90.00
_cell.angle_gamma   90.00
#
_symmetry.space_group_name_H-M   'P 1'
#
loop_
_entity.id
_entity.type
_entity.pdbx_description
1 polymer ?
#
loop_
_entity_poly.entity_id
_entity_poly.type
_entity_poly.pdbx_seq_one_letter_code
_entity_poly.pdbx_strand_id
1 'polypeptide(L)'
;MTFKVFAALGDFYHDETMCRHALDTAVKQLDQDVTVEYIHGKELITRLQEKPDLVILFKGNKINPTDPQTAIWMDEEEAFIISNYVENGGAWFAWHSGLASYEVKTYINMLRGYFQYHPEMSNIKYSADNQNEVIDPKLSFEIIDEHYFVDVVMLKIQRYSYNLNQRMVNP
;
A
#
# COMPACT_ATOMS: atom_id res chain seq x y z
N MET A 1 -6.47 -13.43 19.73
CA MET A 1 -5.98 -12.03 19.64
C MET A 1 -6.65 -11.44 18.42
N THR A 2 -7.26 -10.27 18.56
CA THR A 2 -7.95 -9.59 17.46
C THR A 2 -6.91 -8.88 16.59
N PHE A 3 -6.99 -9.06 15.27
CA PHE A 3 -6.10 -8.41 14.32
C PHE A 3 -6.62 -6.99 14.03
N LYS A 4 -5.82 -5.98 14.33
CA LYS A 4 -6.20 -4.58 14.28
C LYS A 4 -5.76 -3.96 12.95
N VAL A 5 -6.73 -3.47 12.18
CA VAL A 5 -6.52 -2.81 10.90
C VAL A 5 -6.87 -1.34 11.03
N PHE A 6 -5.99 -0.47 10.54
CA PHE A 6 -6.33 0.94 10.27
C PHE A 6 -6.58 1.14 8.79
N ALA A 7 -7.71 1.74 8.46
CA ALA A 7 -8.09 2.03 7.07
C ALA A 7 -8.30 3.54 6.88
N ALA A 8 -7.47 4.16 6.05
CA ALA A 8 -7.68 5.52 5.56
C ALA A 8 -8.18 5.44 4.12
N LEU A 9 -9.48 5.71 3.94
CA LEU A 9 -10.20 5.49 2.69
C LEU A 9 -10.72 6.80 2.09
N GLY A 10 -10.95 6.80 0.79
CA GLY A 10 -11.53 7.91 0.04
C GLY A 10 -10.56 9.06 -0.24
N ASP A 11 -10.81 9.74 -1.35
CA ASP A 11 -10.13 10.98 -1.73
C ASP A 11 -11.06 11.86 -2.57
N PHE A 12 -10.49 12.87 -3.23
CA PHE A 12 -11.27 13.81 -4.04
C PHE A 12 -12.02 13.13 -5.20
N TYR A 13 -11.48 12.06 -5.78
CA TYR A 13 -12.04 11.39 -6.95
C TYR A 13 -12.88 10.16 -6.58
N HIS A 14 -12.64 9.58 -5.40
CA HIS A 14 -13.23 8.31 -5.01
C HIS A 14 -14.05 8.41 -3.72
N ASP A 15 -15.30 7.94 -3.79
CA ASP A 15 -16.20 7.87 -2.65
C ASP A 15 -15.71 6.86 -1.61
N GLU A 16 -15.56 7.35 -0.38
CA GLU A 16 -15.17 6.55 0.78
C GLU A 16 -16.18 5.43 1.08
N THR A 17 -17.48 5.71 0.89
CA THR A 17 -18.56 4.79 1.28
C THR A 17 -18.48 3.47 0.52
N MET A 18 -18.22 3.54 -0.79
CA MET A 18 -18.01 2.36 -1.63
C MET A 18 -16.83 1.51 -1.16
N CYS A 19 -15.68 2.14 -0.92
CA CYS A 19 -14.46 1.43 -0.54
C CYS A 19 -14.60 0.77 0.84
N ARG A 20 -15.26 1.47 1.77
CA ARG A 20 -15.61 0.97 3.10
C ARG A 20 -16.51 -0.26 3.02
N HIS A 21 -17.57 -0.21 2.20
CA HIS A 21 -18.48 -1.34 2.03
C HIS A 21 -17.78 -2.58 1.47
N ALA A 22 -16.89 -2.38 0.48
CA ALA A 22 -16.10 -3.46 -0.09
C ALA A 22 -15.14 -4.08 0.95
N LEU A 23 -14.44 -3.26 1.71
CA LEU A 23 -13.54 -3.73 2.79
C LEU A 23 -14.30 -4.48 3.88
N ASP A 24 -15.42 -3.95 4.37
CA ASP A 24 -16.27 -4.62 5.35
C ASP A 24 -16.77 -5.99 4.83
N THR A 25 -17.11 -6.06 3.55
CA THR A 25 -17.58 -7.30 2.92
C THR A 25 -16.45 -8.33 2.83
N ALA A 26 -15.24 -7.91 2.48
CA ALA A 26 -14.07 -8.79 2.42
C ALA A 26 -13.68 -9.29 3.83
N VAL A 27 -13.65 -8.41 4.82
CA VAL A 27 -13.27 -8.76 6.20
C VAL A 27 -14.24 -9.75 6.83
N LYS A 28 -15.55 -9.63 6.57
CA LYS A 28 -16.57 -10.59 7.04
C LYS A 28 -16.39 -12.02 6.51
N GLN A 29 -15.63 -12.20 5.43
CA GLN A 29 -15.35 -13.51 4.85
C GLN A 29 -14.11 -14.17 5.42
N LEU A 30 -13.35 -13.47 6.27
CA LEU A 30 -12.15 -14.02 6.90
C LEU A 30 -12.53 -14.90 8.09
N ASP A 31 -11.90 -16.06 8.21
CA ASP A 31 -11.99 -16.95 9.38
C ASP A 31 -11.15 -16.43 10.58
N GLN A 32 -10.92 -15.12 10.64
CA GLN A 32 -10.08 -14.45 11.63
C GLN A 32 -10.85 -13.30 12.28
N ASP A 33 -10.64 -13.11 13.58
CA ASP A 33 -11.15 -11.94 14.31
C ASP A 33 -10.35 -10.69 13.90
N VAL A 34 -10.97 -9.85 13.07
CA VAL A 34 -10.38 -8.63 12.51
C VAL A 34 -11.23 -7.44 12.93
N THR A 35 -10.61 -6.44 13.56
CA THR A 35 -11.23 -5.13 13.80
C THR A 35 -10.66 -4.11 12.82
N VAL A 36 -11.54 -3.51 12.03
CA VAL A 36 -11.18 -2.38 11.18
C VAL A 36 -11.59 -1.08 11.88
N GLU A 37 -10.61 -0.24 12.15
CA GLU A 37 -10.84 1.14 12.54
C GLU A 37 -10.57 2.06 11.35
N TYR A 38 -11.57 2.86 11.02
CA TYR A 38 -11.48 3.79 9.91
C TYR A 38 -11.04 5.15 10.41
N ILE A 39 -9.92 5.64 9.89
CA ILE A 39 -9.24 6.83 10.38
C ILE A 39 -9.11 7.87 9.28
N HIS A 40 -9.07 9.14 9.67
CA HIS A 40 -8.82 10.21 8.72
C HIS A 40 -7.34 10.24 8.34
N GLY A 41 -7.00 10.53 7.08
CA GLY A 41 -5.60 10.53 6.60
C GLY A 41 -4.66 11.43 7.43
N LYS A 42 -5.18 12.56 7.93
CA LYS A 42 -4.43 13.48 8.82
C LYS A 42 -4.06 12.88 10.18
N GLU A 43 -4.81 11.89 10.65
CA GLU A 43 -4.56 11.22 11.92
C GLU A 43 -3.60 10.04 11.75
N LEU A 44 -3.46 9.51 10.53
CA LEU A 44 -2.73 8.28 10.25
C LEU A 44 -1.34 8.27 10.90
N ILE A 45 -0.58 9.34 10.71
CA ILE A 45 0.81 9.44 11.18
C ILE A 45 0.93 9.36 12.69
N THR A 46 0.04 10.04 13.41
CA THR A 46 0.01 9.92 14.87
C THR A 46 -0.46 8.53 15.25
N ARG A 47 -1.56 8.03 14.69
CA ARG A 47 -2.13 6.72 15.05
C ARG A 47 -1.17 5.54 14.84
N LEU A 48 -0.16 5.62 13.96
CA LEU A 48 0.87 4.56 13.80
C LEU A 48 1.57 4.14 15.10
N GLN A 49 1.66 5.03 16.11
CA GLN A 49 2.22 4.71 17.43
C GLN A 49 1.45 3.60 18.17
N GLU A 50 0.19 3.35 17.80
CA GLU A 50 -0.64 2.26 18.34
C GLU A 50 -0.28 0.90 17.75
N LYS A 51 0.60 0.87 16.75
CA LYS A 51 1.12 -0.33 16.09
C LYS A 51 0.00 -1.28 15.65
N PRO A 52 -0.90 -0.84 14.73
CA PRO A 52 -1.87 -1.76 14.13
C PRO A 52 -1.12 -2.89 13.41
N ASP A 53 -1.78 -4.03 13.26
CA ASP A 53 -1.21 -5.16 12.53
C ASP A 53 -1.16 -4.90 11.02
N LEU A 54 -2.04 -4.04 10.51
CA LEU A 54 -2.09 -3.62 9.11
C LEU A 54 -2.61 -2.18 8.98
N VAL A 55 -2.02 -1.42 8.07
CA VAL A 55 -2.60 -0.18 7.54
C VAL A 55 -3.01 -0.36 6.09
N ILE A 56 -4.26 -0.03 5.76
CA ILE A 56 -4.80 0.00 4.41
C ILE A 56 -4.97 1.47 4.00
N LEU A 57 -4.34 1.85 2.89
CA LEU A 57 -4.47 3.17 2.30
C LEU A 57 -5.20 3.09 0.97
N PHE A 58 -6.40 3.67 0.89
CA PHE A 58 -7.10 4.00 -0.34
C PHE A 58 -7.32 5.50 -0.35
N LYS A 59 -6.28 6.26 -0.70
CA LYS A 59 -6.34 7.71 -0.67
C LYS A 59 -5.23 8.27 -1.53
N GLY A 60 -5.54 9.17 -2.46
CA GLY A 60 -4.54 9.97 -3.16
C GLY A 60 -3.89 11.04 -2.27
N ASN A 61 -2.68 11.48 -2.64
CA ASN A 61 -1.94 12.47 -1.83
C ASN A 61 -2.55 13.88 -1.85
N LYS A 62 -3.03 14.30 -3.02
CA LYS A 62 -3.56 15.65 -3.26
C LYS A 62 -4.95 15.78 -2.63
N ILE A 63 -5.10 16.73 -1.70
CA ILE A 63 -6.37 16.97 -0.98
C ILE A 63 -7.36 17.74 -1.85
N ASN A 64 -6.87 18.74 -2.58
CA ASN A 64 -7.64 19.66 -3.42
C ASN A 64 -6.97 19.79 -4.81
N PRO A 65 -7.01 18.73 -5.63
CA PRO A 65 -6.24 18.65 -6.87
C PRO A 65 -6.68 19.66 -7.96
N THR A 66 -7.87 20.27 -7.83
CA THR A 66 -8.38 21.27 -8.77
C THR A 66 -7.98 22.71 -8.42
N ASP A 67 -7.39 22.94 -7.25
CA ASP A 67 -7.04 24.28 -6.79
C ASP A 67 -5.66 24.71 -7.32
N PRO A 68 -5.42 26.03 -7.54
CA PRO A 68 -4.12 26.52 -7.99
C PRO A 68 -2.95 26.19 -7.06
N GLN A 69 -3.23 26.04 -5.76
CA GLN A 69 -2.28 25.56 -4.76
C GLN A 69 -2.85 24.29 -4.13
N THR A 70 -2.40 23.15 -4.65
CA THR A 70 -2.79 21.84 -4.13
C THR A 70 -2.06 21.55 -2.83
N ALA A 71 -2.82 21.40 -1.75
CA ALA A 71 -2.35 20.82 -0.49
C ALA A 71 -2.21 19.31 -0.62
N ILE A 72 -1.23 18.77 0.10
CA ILE A 72 -0.97 17.34 0.25
C ILE A 72 -1.13 16.94 1.71
N TRP A 73 -1.47 15.68 1.97
CA TRP A 73 -1.54 15.16 3.34
C TRP A 73 -0.27 14.43 3.78
N MET A 74 0.57 14.02 2.82
CA MET A 74 1.81 13.31 3.07
C MET A 74 2.93 13.90 2.21
N ASP A 75 3.95 14.44 2.85
CA ASP A 75 5.22 14.77 2.23
C ASP A 75 6.31 13.77 2.63
N GLU A 76 7.59 14.12 2.44
CA GLU A 76 8.72 13.24 2.78
C GLU A 76 8.85 12.99 4.30
N GLU A 77 8.43 13.92 5.16
CA GLU A 77 8.44 13.74 6.61
C GLU A 77 7.44 12.65 7.02
N GLU A 78 6.19 12.76 6.57
CA GLU A 78 5.18 11.72 6.83
C GLU A 78 5.55 10.38 6.17
N ALA A 79 6.09 10.41 4.94
CA ALA A 79 6.53 9.20 4.27
C ALA A 79 7.69 8.50 4.97
N PHE A 80 8.61 9.25 5.60
CA PHE A 80 9.67 8.67 6.42
C PHE A 80 9.10 7.95 7.65
N ILE A 81 8.09 8.53 8.31
CA ILE A 81 7.42 7.89 9.45
C ILE A 81 6.73 6.59 9.01
N ILE A 82 6.03 6.61 7.88
CA ILE A 82 5.37 5.43 7.30
C ILE A 82 6.40 4.36 6.91
N SER A 83 7.47 4.74 6.21
CA SER A 83 8.54 3.80 5.82
C SER A 83 9.18 3.17 7.04
N ASN A 84 9.49 3.96 8.07
CA ASN A 84 10.04 3.44 9.31
C ASN A 84 9.07 2.48 10.02
N TYR A 85 7.75 2.74 10.03
CA TYR A 85 6.77 1.78 10.55
C TYR A 85 6.85 0.43 9.82
N VAL A 86 6.92 0.44 8.49
CA VAL A 86 7.02 -0.78 7.67
C VAL A 86 8.36 -1.49 7.86
N GLU A 87 9.47 -0.75 7.89
CA GLU A 87 10.81 -1.30 8.14
C GLU A 87 10.93 -1.96 9.52
N ASN A 88 10.16 -1.50 10.51
CA ASN A 88 10.07 -2.10 11.83
C ASN A 88 9.03 -3.24 11.94
N GLY A 89 8.57 -3.77 10.80
CA GLY A 89 7.71 -4.95 10.73
C GLY A 89 6.20 -4.67 10.66
N GLY A 90 5.80 -3.40 10.53
CA GLY A 90 4.42 -3.05 10.24
C GLY A 90 3.98 -3.48 8.84
N ALA A 91 2.72 -3.89 8.67
CA ALA A 91 2.18 -4.22 7.36
C ALA A 91 1.47 -3.01 6.73
N TRP A 92 1.69 -2.81 5.44
CA TRP A 92 1.09 -1.72 4.67
C TRP A 92 0.50 -2.23 3.36
N PHE A 93 -0.75 -1.88 3.10
CA PHE A 93 -1.46 -2.22 1.87
C PHE A 93 -1.93 -0.93 1.18
N ALA A 94 -1.23 -0.56 0.11
CA ALA A 94 -1.67 0.50 -0.80
C ALA A 94 -2.71 -0.07 -1.76
N TRP A 95 -3.96 0.35 -1.59
CA TRP A 95 -5.09 -0.08 -2.39
C TRP A 95 -5.48 1.05 -3.36
N HIS A 96 -5.38 0.78 -4.66
CA HIS A 96 -5.79 1.69 -5.74
C HIS A 96 -5.15 3.08 -5.62
N SER A 97 -5.91 4.12 -5.26
CA SER A 97 -5.39 5.49 -5.16
C SER A 97 -4.32 5.65 -4.08
N GLY A 98 -4.18 4.70 -3.16
CA GLY A 98 -3.06 4.62 -2.21
C GLY A 98 -1.69 4.45 -2.85
N LEU A 99 -1.59 4.16 -4.15
CA LEU A 99 -0.34 4.19 -4.92
C LEU A 99 -0.32 5.27 -6.02
N ALA A 100 -1.44 5.97 -6.23
CA ALA A 100 -1.64 6.84 -7.38
C ALA A 100 -1.11 8.26 -7.16
N SER A 101 -0.34 8.76 -8.13
CA SER A 101 0.08 10.17 -8.19
C SER A 101 0.82 10.67 -6.94
N TYR A 102 1.52 9.76 -6.24
CA TYR A 102 2.47 10.11 -5.20
C TYR A 102 3.80 10.51 -5.84
N GLU A 103 4.26 11.72 -5.56
CA GLU A 103 5.58 12.24 -5.98
C GLU A 103 6.60 12.23 -4.82
N VAL A 104 6.35 11.39 -3.81
CA VAL A 104 7.13 11.28 -2.58
C VAL A 104 8.03 10.06 -2.67
N LYS A 105 9.34 10.27 -2.83
CA LYS A 105 10.31 9.21 -3.17
C LYS A 105 10.42 8.16 -2.09
N THR A 106 10.41 8.56 -0.81
CA THR A 106 10.49 7.61 0.30
C THR A 106 9.31 6.62 0.27
N TYR A 107 8.11 7.13 0.03
CA TYR A 107 6.91 6.30 -0.07
C TYR A 107 6.93 5.39 -1.30
N ILE A 108 7.29 5.92 -2.48
CA ILE A 108 7.43 5.14 -3.71
C ILE A 108 8.44 4.01 -3.54
N ASN A 109 9.59 4.28 -2.91
CA ASN A 109 10.62 3.27 -2.66
C ASN A 109 10.14 2.20 -1.69
N MET A 110 9.39 2.57 -0.65
CA MET A 110 8.77 1.64 0.28
C MET A 110 7.76 0.71 -0.44
N LEU A 111 6.89 1.28 -1.28
CA LEU A 111 5.92 0.51 -2.08
C LEU A 111 6.57 -0.32 -3.19
N ARG A 112 7.81 0.03 -3.58
CA ARG A 112 8.54 -0.56 -4.72
C ARG A 112 7.84 -0.39 -6.06
N GLY A 113 6.98 0.61 -6.18
CA GLY A 113 6.31 0.91 -7.42
C GLY A 113 5.59 2.24 -7.38
N TYR A 114 5.29 2.77 -8.56
CA TYR A 114 4.57 4.04 -8.70
C TYR A 114 3.69 4.03 -9.94
N PHE A 115 2.59 4.76 -9.82
CA PHE A 115 1.62 4.94 -10.88
C PHE A 115 2.20 5.69 -12.09
N GLN A 116 1.91 5.20 -13.29
CA GLN A 116 2.23 5.85 -14.56
C GLN A 116 1.01 6.56 -15.14
N TYR A 117 -0.02 5.78 -15.46
CA TYR A 117 -1.27 6.23 -16.06
C TYR A 117 -2.33 5.13 -15.93
N HIS A 118 -3.57 5.48 -16.27
CA HIS A 118 -4.65 4.53 -16.51
C HIS A 118 -5.35 4.89 -17.82
N PRO A 119 -5.89 3.91 -18.57
CA PRO A 119 -6.79 4.18 -19.68
C PRO A 119 -8.17 4.62 -19.17
N GLU A 120 -9.08 4.94 -20.09
CA GLU A 120 -10.49 5.09 -19.74
C GLU A 120 -11.05 3.79 -19.14
N MET A 121 -12.04 3.94 -18.24
CA MET A 121 -12.71 2.80 -17.62
C MET A 121 -13.27 1.86 -18.68
N SER A 122 -12.99 0.58 -18.52
CA SER A 122 -13.46 -0.47 -19.43
C SER A 122 -13.65 -1.79 -18.69
N ASN A 123 -14.28 -2.78 -19.33
CA ASN A 123 -14.41 -4.11 -18.75
C ASN A 123 -13.04 -4.83 -18.82
N ILE A 124 -12.43 -5.04 -17.66
CA ILE A 124 -11.11 -5.66 -17.53
C ILE A 124 -11.27 -7.08 -16.97
N LYS A 125 -10.59 -8.03 -17.60
CA LYS A 125 -10.50 -9.40 -17.12
C LYS A 125 -9.24 -9.62 -16.30
N TYR A 126 -9.43 -10.08 -15.07
CA TYR A 126 -8.36 -10.50 -14.19
C TYR A 126 -8.25 -12.03 -14.17
N SER A 127 -7.02 -12.53 -14.13
CA SER A 127 -6.71 -13.96 -13.96
C SER A 127 -5.49 -14.10 -13.07
N ALA A 128 -5.55 -15.05 -12.14
CA ALA A 128 -4.41 -15.36 -11.28
C ALA A 128 -3.22 -15.88 -12.08
N ASP A 129 -2.02 -15.50 -11.65
CA ASP A 129 -0.78 -16.15 -12.11
C ASP A 129 -0.66 -17.52 -11.43
N ASN A 130 -0.36 -18.54 -12.22
CA ASN A 130 -0.22 -19.92 -11.74
C ASN A 130 1.01 -20.14 -10.85
N GLN A 131 1.89 -19.15 -10.74
CA GLN A 131 3.06 -19.16 -9.86
C GLN A 131 2.80 -18.50 -8.49
N ASN A 132 1.61 -17.95 -8.25
CA ASN A 132 1.28 -17.30 -6.99
C ASN A 132 0.78 -18.32 -5.94
N GLU A 133 1.45 -18.41 -4.79
CA GLU A 133 1.09 -19.36 -3.72
C GLU A 133 -0.09 -18.90 -2.85
N VAL A 134 -0.51 -17.63 -2.95
CA VAL A 134 -1.54 -17.01 -2.12
C VAL A 134 -2.91 -16.98 -2.82
N ILE A 135 -2.92 -16.80 -4.15
CA ILE A 135 -4.14 -16.64 -4.94
C ILE A 135 -4.49 -17.99 -5.61
N ASP A 136 -5.75 -18.42 -5.53
CA ASP A 136 -6.22 -19.61 -6.27
C ASP A 136 -5.93 -19.43 -7.77
N PRO A 137 -5.13 -20.32 -8.40
CA PRO A 137 -4.78 -20.21 -9.82
C PRO A 137 -6.00 -20.30 -10.76
N LYS A 138 -7.17 -20.71 -10.26
CA LYS A 138 -8.44 -20.72 -11.01
C LYS A 138 -9.23 -19.41 -10.88
N LEU A 139 -8.81 -18.48 -10.02
CA LEU A 139 -9.50 -17.22 -9.85
C LEU A 139 -9.42 -16.42 -11.15
N SER A 140 -10.58 -16.14 -11.72
CA SER A 140 -10.74 -15.21 -12.83
C SER A 140 -12.09 -14.52 -12.71
N PHE A 141 -12.10 -13.21 -12.95
CA PHE A 141 -13.29 -12.39 -12.90
C PHE A 141 -13.16 -11.20 -13.85
N GLU A 142 -14.28 -10.54 -14.14
CA GLU A 142 -14.34 -9.34 -14.96
C GLU A 142 -15.05 -8.24 -14.19
N ILE A 143 -14.49 -7.03 -14.21
CA ILE A 143 -15.06 -5.83 -13.60
C ILE A 143 -14.82 -4.63 -14.50
N ILE A 144 -15.70 -3.63 -14.41
CA ILE A 144 -15.43 -2.30 -14.97
C ILE A 144 -14.41 -1.62 -14.06
N ASP A 145 -13.28 -1.22 -14.61
CA ASP A 145 -12.17 -0.69 -13.83
C ASP A 145 -11.34 0.33 -14.62
N GLU A 146 -10.69 1.22 -13.90
CA GLU A 146 -9.62 2.10 -14.36
C GLU A 146 -8.27 1.45 -14.04
N HIS A 147 -7.91 0.41 -14.80
CA HIS A 147 -6.72 -0.38 -14.50
C HIS A 147 -5.42 0.44 -14.55
N TYR A 148 -4.70 0.49 -13.43
CA TYR A 148 -3.47 1.27 -13.30
C TYR A 148 -2.28 0.54 -13.92
N PHE A 149 -1.58 1.23 -14.81
CA PHE A 149 -0.24 0.85 -15.23
C PHE A 149 0.77 1.44 -14.26
N VAL A 150 1.65 0.58 -13.73
CA VAL A 150 2.62 0.92 -12.69
C VAL A 150 4.02 0.54 -13.13
N ASP A 151 4.98 1.38 -12.75
CA ASP A 151 6.40 1.03 -12.83
C ASP A 151 6.85 0.38 -11.54
N VAL A 152 7.75 -0.60 -11.65
CA VAL A 152 8.33 -1.30 -10.50
C VAL A 152 9.74 -0.76 -10.21
N VAL A 153 9.98 -0.39 -8.96
CA VAL A 153 11.31 0.04 -8.51
C VAL A 153 12.13 -1.18 -8.12
N MET A 154 13.05 -1.57 -9.00
CA MET A 154 13.97 -2.67 -8.76
C MET A 154 15.10 -2.24 -7.81
N LEU A 155 15.10 -2.73 -6.58
CA LEU A 155 16.26 -2.60 -5.69
C LEU A 155 17.39 -3.52 -6.18
N LYS A 156 18.55 -2.96 -6.51
CA LYS A 156 19.78 -3.74 -6.67
C LYS A 156 20.16 -4.30 -5.30
N ILE A 157 19.83 -5.57 -5.05
CA ILE A 157 20.34 -6.28 -3.88
C ILE A 157 21.84 -6.51 -4.09
N GLN A 158 22.66 -5.61 -3.56
CA GLN A 158 24.10 -5.82 -3.48
C GLN A 158 24.35 -6.75 -2.28
N ARG A 159 24.39 -8.06 -2.53
CA ARG A 159 24.78 -9.04 -1.51
C ARG A 159 26.24 -8.81 -1.13
N TYR A 160 26.48 -8.15 0.01
CA TYR A 160 27.79 -8.18 0.66
C TYR A 160 27.91 -9.51 1.41
N SER A 161 28.53 -10.51 0.78
CA SER A 161 28.96 -11.73 1.47
C SER A 161 30.27 -11.44 2.20
N TYR A 162 30.20 -11.20 3.52
CA TYR A 162 31.39 -11.23 4.39
C TYR A 162 31.83 -12.67 4.58
N ASN A 163 33.01 -13.01 4.06
CA ASN A 163 33.68 -14.29 4.30
C ASN A 163 34.35 -14.24 5.69
N LEU A 164 33.72 -14.81 6.71
CA LEU A 164 34.25 -14.94 8.08
C LEU A 164 35.28 -16.09 8.22
N ASN A 165 36.16 -16.28 7.22
CA ASN A 165 37.15 -17.36 7.20
C ASN A 165 38.59 -16.85 6.96
N GLN A 166 39.01 -15.83 7.69
CA GLN A 166 40.43 -15.66 7.99
C GLN A 166 40.67 -15.94 9.46
N ARG A 167 40.63 -17.24 9.80
CA ARG A 167 41.33 -17.75 10.98
C ARG A 167 42.82 -17.56 10.75
N MET A 168 43.46 -17.04 11.78
CA MET A 168 44.89 -16.88 11.97
C MET A 168 45.69 -18.08 11.45
N VAL A 169 46.68 -17.79 10.61
CA VAL A 169 47.87 -18.64 10.43
C VAL A 169 49.10 -17.71 10.42
N ASN A 170 49.66 -17.53 11.62
CA ASN A 170 51.07 -17.50 12.06
C ASN A 170 52.23 -17.35 11.05
N PRO A 171 53.39 -16.82 11.48
CA PRO A 171 54.28 -17.52 12.44
C PRO A 171 54.14 -17.10 13.91
#